data_AF-A0AAV0XV48-F1
#
_entry.id   AF-A0AAV0XV48-F1
#
_cell.length_a   1.000
_cell.length_b   1.000
_cell.length_c   1.000
_cell.angle_alpha   90.00
_cell.angle_beta   90.00
_cell.angle_gamma   90.00
#
_symmetry.space_group_name_H-M   'P 1'
#
loop_
_entity.id
_entity.type
_entity.pdbx_description
1 polymer ?
#
loop_
_entity_poly.entity_id
_entity_poly.type
_entity_poly.pdbx_seq_one_letter_code
_entity_poly.pdbx_strand_id
1 'polypeptide(L)'
;MVKAGSAIQTFFPKMLHVTCLAHALHRVAEQIRSDFPLVDKLISSVKKVFLKCPARINIFKDEAPELSSPPEPVITRWGTWLNAAIYYCDSYKTIKKNIEKFDADDACL
;
A
#
# COMPACT_ATOMS: atom_id res chain seq x y z
N MET A 1 -15.30 5.70 16.18
CA MET A 1 -15.43 7.03 16.84
C MET A 1 -16.83 7.29 17.40
N VAL A 2 -17.93 6.82 16.79
CA VAL A 2 -19.30 7.06 17.28
C VAL A 2 -19.51 6.61 18.74
N LYS A 3 -19.14 5.37 19.10
CA LYS A 3 -19.29 4.87 20.48
C LYS A 3 -18.56 5.74 21.52
N ALA A 4 -17.34 6.19 21.21
CA ALA A 4 -16.57 7.09 22.06
C ALA A 4 -17.24 8.46 22.17
N GLY A 5 -17.72 9.02 21.05
CA GLY A 5 -18.49 10.25 21.05
C GLY A 5 -19.73 10.18 21.94
N SER A 6 -20.51 9.10 21.83
CA SER A 6 -21.69 8.87 22.68
C SER A 6 -21.33 8.76 24.17
N ALA A 7 -20.24 8.06 24.51
CA ALA A 7 -19.81 7.93 25.89
C ALA A 7 -19.38 9.28 26.51
N ILE A 8 -18.69 10.12 25.74
CA ILE A 8 -18.23 11.44 26.20
C ILE A 8 -19.41 12.42 26.32
N GLN A 9 -20.42 12.31 25.44
CA GLN A 9 -21.59 13.18 25.47
C GLN A 9 -22.39 13.08 26.77
N THR A 10 -22.34 11.94 27.46
CA THR A 10 -22.94 11.77 28.81
C THR A 10 -22.35 12.74 29.83
N PHE A 11 -21.05 13.06 29.73
CA PHE A 11 -20.37 14.01 30.62
C PHE A 11 -20.46 15.45 30.11
N PHE A 12 -20.60 15.64 28.80
CA PHE A 12 -20.66 16.95 28.15
C PHE A 12 -21.90 17.05 27.24
N PRO A 13 -23.09 17.36 27.79
CA PRO A 13 -24.37 17.26 27.06
C PRO A 13 -24.47 18.18 25.84
N LYS A 14 -23.67 19.26 25.79
CA LYS A 14 -23.62 20.22 24.66
C LYS A 14 -22.56 19.88 23.62
N MET A 15 -21.81 18.79 23.79
CA MET A 15 -20.80 18.36 22.81
C MET A 15 -21.47 17.90 21.52
N LEU A 16 -20.97 18.39 20.39
CA LEU A 16 -21.35 17.92 19.06
C LEU A 16 -20.24 17.00 18.52
N HIS A 17 -20.55 15.71 18.34
CA HIS A 17 -19.63 14.79 17.69
C HIS A 17 -19.78 14.87 16.16
N VAL A 18 -18.73 15.32 15.48
CA VAL A 18 -18.67 15.37 14.02
C VAL A 18 -17.80 14.22 13.52
N THR A 19 -18.34 13.42 12.60
CA THR A 19 -17.56 12.34 11.98
C THR A 19 -16.56 12.94 11.00
N CYS A 20 -15.28 12.66 11.21
CA CYS A 20 -14.24 13.06 10.26
C CYS A 20 -14.40 12.28 8.95
N LEU A 21 -14.80 12.97 7.88
CA LEU A 21 -14.96 12.38 6.55
C LEU A 21 -13.67 11.74 6.05
N ALA A 22 -12.52 12.31 6.40
CA ALA A 22 -11.24 11.77 5.98
C ALA A 22 -10.92 10.42 6.66
N HIS A 23 -11.33 10.23 7.92
CA HIS A 23 -11.30 8.90 8.56
C HIS A 23 -12.30 7.95 7.88
N ALA A 24 -13.51 8.41 7.53
CA ALA A 24 -14.45 7.55 6.79
C ALA A 24 -13.86 7.06 5.45
N LEU A 25 -13.23 7.95 4.67
CA LEU A 25 -12.53 7.61 3.43
C LEU A 25 -11.41 6.60 3.66
N HIS A 26 -10.60 6.77 4.72
CA HIS A 26 -9.57 5.80 5.06
C HIS A 26 -10.13 4.40 5.35
N ARG A 27 -11.26 4.31 6.09
CA ARG A 27 -11.91 3.02 6.36
C ARG A 27 -12.42 2.36 5.09
N VAL A 28 -12.95 3.14 4.14
CA VAL A 28 -13.35 2.62 2.83
C VAL A 28 -12.13 2.07 2.07
N ALA A 29 -11.01 2.79 2.06
CA ALA A 29 -9.79 2.31 1.42
C ALA A 29 -9.25 1.02 2.06
N GLU A 30 -9.29 0.90 3.40
CA GLU A 30 -8.90 -0.34 4.08
C GLU A 30 -9.85 -1.50 3.79
N GLN A 31 -11.16 -1.22 3.68
CA GLN A 31 -12.12 -2.26 3.28
C GLN A 31 -11.81 -2.77 1.88
N ILE A 32 -11.60 -1.86 0.90
CA ILE A 32 -11.19 -2.22 -0.45
C ILE A 32 -9.94 -3.10 -0.40
N ARG A 33 -8.89 -2.69 0.32
CA ARG A 33 -7.68 -3.53 0.46
C ARG A 33 -7.99 -4.94 0.97
N SER A 34 -8.84 -5.05 2.01
CA SER A 34 -9.20 -6.35 2.58
C SER A 34 -9.99 -7.23 1.62
N ASP A 35 -10.75 -6.64 0.69
CA ASP A 35 -11.52 -7.36 -0.33
C ASP A 35 -10.60 -7.90 -1.46
N PHE A 36 -9.38 -7.39 -1.59
CA PHE A 36 -8.39 -7.79 -2.61
C PHE A 36 -7.10 -8.40 -2.00
N PRO A 37 -7.18 -9.53 -1.27
CA PRO A 37 -6.04 -10.11 -0.57
C PRO A 37 -4.91 -10.59 -1.49
N LEU A 38 -5.21 -10.98 -2.74
CA LEU A 38 -4.19 -11.37 -3.71
C LEU A 38 -3.37 -10.19 -4.22
N VAL A 39 -4.01 -9.02 -4.39
CA VAL A 39 -3.32 -7.78 -4.75
C VAL A 39 -2.46 -7.32 -3.58
N ASP A 40 -2.98 -7.38 -2.35
CA ASP A 40 -2.21 -7.05 -1.15
C ASP A 40 -0.98 -7.97 -0.98
N LYS A 41 -1.16 -9.26 -1.27
CA LYS A 41 -0.06 -10.23 -1.30
C LYS A 41 0.95 -9.93 -2.41
N LEU A 42 0.51 -9.57 -3.61
CA LEU A 42 1.41 -9.17 -4.70
C LEU A 42 2.26 -7.96 -4.28
N ILE A 43 1.63 -6.89 -3.81
CA ILE A 43 2.30 -5.65 -3.40
C ILE A 43 3.35 -5.95 -2.30
N SER A 44 2.97 -6.72 -1.28
CA SER A 44 3.87 -7.07 -0.17
C SER A 44 4.99 -8.03 -0.58
N SER A 45 4.75 -8.95 -1.52
CA SER A 45 5.78 -9.85 -2.05
C SER A 45 6.77 -9.10 -2.93
N VAL A 46 6.31 -8.26 -3.86
CA VAL A 46 7.20 -7.49 -4.73
C VAL A 46 8.05 -6.52 -3.91
N LYS A 47 7.47 -5.91 -2.87
CA LYS A 47 8.24 -5.14 -1.89
C LYS A 47 9.42 -5.93 -1.32
N LYS A 48 9.22 -7.19 -0.93
CA LYS A 48 10.30 -8.03 -0.37
C LYS A 48 11.42 -8.30 -1.38
N VAL A 49 11.09 -8.43 -2.67
CA VAL A 49 12.06 -8.65 -3.74
C VAL A 49 13.00 -7.46 -3.90
N PHE A 50 12.46 -6.24 -3.86
CA PHE A 50 13.24 -5.01 -4.11
C PHE A 50 13.83 -4.39 -2.85
N LEU A 51 13.09 -4.32 -1.74
CA LEU A 51 13.49 -3.59 -0.54
C LEU A 51 14.81 -4.08 0.07
N LYS A 52 15.05 -5.39 0.02
CA LYS A 52 16.24 -6.00 0.60
C LYS A 52 17.45 -6.00 -0.33
N CYS A 53 17.33 -5.49 -1.55
CA CYS A 53 18.36 -5.70 -2.56
C CYS A 53 18.55 -4.47 -3.46
N PRO A 54 19.45 -3.54 -3.09
CA PRO A 54 19.76 -2.36 -3.89
C PRO A 54 20.14 -2.68 -5.33
N ALA A 55 20.81 -3.82 -5.56
CA ALA A 55 21.15 -4.31 -6.90
C ALA A 55 19.90 -4.52 -7.79
N ARG A 56 18.86 -5.17 -7.25
CA ARG A 56 17.58 -5.38 -7.98
C ARG A 56 16.86 -4.07 -8.26
N ILE A 57 16.96 -3.09 -7.36
CA ILE A 57 16.42 -1.73 -7.59
C ILE A 57 17.17 -1.03 -8.73
N ASN A 58 18.49 -1.16 -8.79
CA ASN A 58 19.28 -0.55 -9.86
C ASN A 58 18.97 -1.19 -11.22
N ILE A 59 18.91 -2.53 -11.29
CA ILE A 59 18.49 -3.24 -12.51
C ILE A 59 17.10 -2.76 -12.96
N PHE A 60 16.15 -2.60 -12.03
CA PHE A 60 14.83 -2.09 -12.35
C PHE A 60 14.89 -0.66 -12.95
N LYS A 61 15.68 0.24 -12.35
CA LYS A 61 15.83 1.62 -12.82
C LYS A 61 16.50 1.69 -14.19
N ASP A 62 17.47 0.82 -14.46
CA ASP A 62 18.17 0.76 -15.75
C ASP A 62 17.26 0.24 -16.86
N GLU A 63 16.40 -0.72 -16.56
CA GLU A 63 15.48 -1.33 -17.55
C GLU A 63 14.19 -0.54 -17.78
N ALA A 64 13.74 0.19 -16.77
CA ALA A 64 12.53 1.00 -16.81
C ALA A 64 12.76 2.38 -16.19
N PRO A 65 13.62 3.22 -16.79
CA PRO A 65 13.99 4.53 -16.24
C PRO A 65 12.78 5.49 -16.15
N GLU A 66 11.78 5.30 -17.01
CA GLU A 66 10.54 6.07 -17.02
C GLU A 66 9.58 5.70 -15.87
N LEU A 67 9.78 4.52 -15.24
CA LEU A 67 8.95 4.08 -14.12
C LEU A 67 9.58 4.51 -12.79
N SER A 68 8.76 5.12 -11.93
CA SER A 68 9.14 5.30 -10.54
C SER A 68 9.39 3.94 -9.87
N SER A 69 10.26 3.89 -8.88
CA SER A 69 10.44 2.68 -8.06
C SER A 69 9.11 2.21 -7.47
N PRO A 70 8.91 0.89 -7.27
CA PRO A 70 7.65 0.37 -6.75
C PRO A 70 7.29 1.05 -5.42
N PRO A 71 6.09 1.63 -5.30
CA PRO A 71 5.71 2.42 -4.13
C PRO A 71 5.55 1.51 -2.92
N GLU A 72 5.91 2.04 -1.75
CA GLU A 72 5.69 1.39 -0.48
C GLU A 72 4.41 1.90 0.17
N PRO A 73 3.37 1.05 0.33
CA PRO A 73 2.22 1.40 1.13
C PRO A 73 2.65 1.67 2.57
N VAL A 74 2.17 2.79 3.12
CA VAL A 74 2.37 3.15 4.53
C VAL A 74 1.04 2.94 5.22
N ILE A 75 0.97 1.97 6.14
CA ILE A 75 -0.27 1.56 6.82
C ILE A 75 -0.97 2.77 7.49
N THR A 76 -0.20 3.68 8.07
CA THR A 76 -0.72 4.86 8.77
C THR A 76 -1.11 6.01 7.84
N ARG A 77 -0.82 5.92 6.53
CA ARG A 77 -1.00 7.02 5.58
C ARG A 77 -2.06 6.65 4.54
N TRP A 78 -3.14 7.42 4.52
CA TRP A 78 -4.34 7.12 3.76
C TRP A 78 -4.10 7.02 2.27
N GLY A 79 -4.74 6.03 1.63
CA GLY A 79 -4.72 5.87 0.17
C GLY A 79 -3.40 5.36 -0.43
N THR A 80 -2.33 5.22 0.37
CA THR A 80 -1.05 4.73 -0.14
C THR A 80 -1.14 3.33 -0.74
N TRP A 81 -1.98 2.46 -0.17
CA TRP A 81 -2.24 1.15 -0.74
C TRP A 81 -2.96 1.22 -2.10
N LEU A 82 -3.95 2.11 -2.24
CA LEU A 82 -4.67 2.30 -3.52
C LEU A 82 -3.73 2.80 -4.61
N ASN A 83 -2.88 3.79 -4.29
CA ASN A 83 -1.88 4.29 -5.22
C ASN A 83 -0.89 3.19 -5.64
N ALA A 84 -0.49 2.33 -4.70
CA ALA A 84 0.32 1.17 -5.02
C ALA A 84 -0.42 0.19 -5.94
N ALA A 85 -1.66 -0.17 -5.61
CA ALA A 85 -2.46 -1.07 -6.44
C ALA A 85 -2.62 -0.56 -7.89
N ILE A 86 -2.86 0.74 -8.07
CA ILE A 86 -2.92 1.38 -9.39
C ILE A 86 -1.57 1.27 -10.12
N TYR A 87 -0.48 1.65 -9.46
CA TYR A 87 0.87 1.53 -10.03
C TYR A 87 1.18 0.10 -10.49
N TYR A 88 0.87 -0.90 -9.67
CA TYR A 88 1.12 -2.31 -10.00
C TYR A 88 0.21 -2.81 -11.13
N CYS A 89 -0.99 -2.27 -11.26
CA CYS A 89 -1.87 -2.54 -12.39
C CYS A 89 -1.26 -2.00 -13.69
N ASP A 90 -0.84 -0.74 -13.69
CA ASP A 90 -0.30 -0.06 -14.87
C ASP A 90 1.06 -0.63 -15.29
N SER A 91 1.88 -1.04 -14.32
CA SER A 91 3.26 -1.51 -14.53
C SER A 91 3.42 -3.03 -14.48
N TYR A 92 2.32 -3.79 -14.42
CA TYR A 92 2.34 -5.23 -14.13
C TYR A 92 3.30 -6.03 -15.01
N LYS A 93 3.24 -5.80 -16.32
CA LYS A 93 4.05 -6.54 -17.31
C LYS A 93 5.54 -6.30 -17.12
N THR A 94 5.93 -5.04 -16.86
CA THR A 94 7.32 -4.65 -16.65
C THR A 94 7.87 -5.25 -15.36
N ILE A 95 7.10 -5.16 -14.27
CA ILE A 95 7.47 -5.71 -12.97
C ILE A 95 7.61 -7.24 -13.06
N LYS A 96 6.66 -7.92 -13.69
CA LYS A 96 6.71 -9.37 -13.90
C LYS A 96 7.97 -9.78 -14.67
N LYS A 97 8.25 -9.15 -15.81
CA LYS A 97 9.44 -9.42 -16.62
C LYS A 97 10.74 -9.22 -15.83
N ASN A 98 10.79 -8.20 -14.99
CA ASN A 98 11.98 -7.91 -14.18
C ASN A 98 12.17 -8.99 -13.09
N ILE A 99 11.09 -9.40 -12.41
CA ILE A 99 11.13 -10.46 -11.39
C ILE A 99 11.53 -11.82 -12.00
N GLU A 100 11.02 -12.16 -13.18
CA GLU A 100 11.35 -13.42 -13.86
C GLU A 100 12.83 -13.55 -14.27
N LYS A 101 13.59 -12.45 -14.26
CA LYS A 101 15.04 -12.47 -14.50
C LYS A 101 15.85 -12.76 -13.25
N PHE A 102 15.27 -12.55 -12.07
CA PHE A 102 15.96 -12.83 -10.82
C PHE A 102 15.93 -14.32 -10.55
N ASP A 103 17.09 -14.88 -10.23
CA ASP A 103 17.17 -16.26 -9.79
C ASP A 103 16.41 -16.41 -8.46
N ALA A 104 15.59 -17.47 -8.36
CA ALA A 104 14.75 -17.75 -7.21
C ALA A 104 15.57 -18.12 -5.97
N ASP A 105 16.77 -18.67 -6.18
CA ASP A 105 17.69 -19.11 -5.13
C ASP A 105 18.72 -18.04 -4.74
N ASP A 106 18.75 -16.92 -5.46
CA ASP A 106 19.62 -15.79 -5.18
C ASP A 106 19.12 -15.05 -3.94
N ALA A 107 19.67 -15.45 -2.79
CA ALA A 107 19.44 -14.83 -1.51
C ALA A 107 20.03 -13.42 -1.54
N CYS A 108 19.20 -12.42 -1.80
CA CYS A 108 19.58 -11.03 -1.52
C CYS A 108 19.83 -10.89 -0.01
N LEU A 109 21.12 -10.81 0.33
CA LEU A 109 21.67 -10.50 1.65
C LEU A 109 21.20 -9.13 2.13
#